data_AF-A0A150A528-F1
#
_entry.id   AF-A0A150A528-F1
#
_cell.length_a   1.000
_cell.length_b   1.000
_cell.length_c   1.000
_cell.angle_alpha   90.00
_cell.angle_beta   90.00
_cell.angle_gamma   90.00
#
_symmetry.space_group_name_H-M   'P 1'
#
loop_
_entity.id
_entity.type
_entity.pdbx_description
1 polymer ?
#
loop_
_entity_poly.entity_id
_entity_poly.type
_entity_poly.pdbx_seq_one_letter_code
_entity_poly.pdbx_strand_id
1 'polypeptide(L)'
;MIEYIRDGAEIYRQSFATIRAEADLSAFPEDVSQAVVRMIHASGQVDLVDDVAFTPGVVKAARAALAGGAPILCDAQMVAAGVTRKRLPADNEVLCTLRDPRVPVLAEQIGNTRSAAALELWGSKLEGAVVAIGNAPTALFYLLDMIESGAPR
;
A
#
# COMPACT_ATOMS: atom_id res chain seq x y z
N MET A 1 30.09 22.93 12.69
CA MET A 1 28.72 22.41 12.59
C MET A 1 28.50 22.05 11.13
N ILE A 2 27.97 20.87 10.81
CA ILE A 2 27.70 20.50 9.41
C ILE A 2 26.54 21.36 8.90
N GLU A 3 26.70 21.94 7.70
CA GLU A 3 25.66 22.71 7.02
C GLU A 3 24.74 21.77 6.23
N TYR A 4 23.43 21.90 6.41
CA TYR A 4 22.41 21.10 5.73
C TYR A 4 21.04 21.80 5.76
N ILE A 5 20.16 21.47 4.82
CA ILE A 5 18.80 22.02 4.73
C ILE A 5 17.96 21.52 5.91
N ARG A 6 17.25 22.42 6.59
CA ARG A 6 16.38 22.11 7.75
C ARG A 6 14.89 22.34 7.49
N ASP A 7 14.54 22.90 6.33
CA ASP A 7 13.16 23.06 5.90
C ASP A 7 12.66 21.77 5.25
N GLY A 8 11.72 21.09 5.92
CA GLY A 8 11.14 19.85 5.43
C GLY A 8 10.41 20.01 4.09
N ALA A 9 9.74 21.14 3.86
CA ALA A 9 9.03 21.37 2.60
C ALA A 9 10.03 21.52 1.44
N GLU A 10 11.13 22.22 1.67
CA GLU A 10 12.21 22.37 0.70
C GLU A 10 12.91 21.04 0.42
N ILE A 11 13.15 20.22 1.44
CA ILE A 11 13.71 18.87 1.27
C ILE A 11 12.80 18.02 0.37
N TYR A 12 11.48 18.01 0.61
CA TYR A 12 10.54 17.29 -0.25
C TYR A 12 10.53 17.82 -1.69
N ARG A 13 10.57 19.15 -1.85
CA ARG A 13 10.58 19.81 -3.17
C ARG A 13 11.83 19.41 -3.96
N GLN A 14 13.01 19.49 -3.34
CA GLN A 14 14.27 19.11 -3.99
C GLN A 14 14.32 17.61 -4.27
N SER A 15 13.95 16.76 -3.31
CA SER A 15 13.95 15.30 -3.50
C SER A 15 13.08 14.88 -4.68
N PHE A 16 11.85 15.40 -4.80
CA PHE A 16 10.99 15.07 -5.94
C PHE A 16 11.44 15.67 -7.26
N ALA A 17 12.18 16.78 -7.25
CA ALA A 17 12.79 17.33 -8.45
C ALA A 17 13.94 16.44 -8.93
N THR A 18 14.82 16.01 -8.01
CA THR A 18 15.91 15.08 -8.29
C THR A 18 15.40 13.76 -8.86
N ILE A 19 14.40 13.15 -8.23
CA ILE A 19 13.82 11.88 -8.71
C ILE A 19 13.30 11.99 -10.15
N ARG A 20 12.59 13.07 -10.48
CA ARG A 20 12.08 13.29 -11.85
C ARG A 20 13.17 13.58 -12.87
N ALA A 21 14.34 14.02 -12.43
CA ALA A 21 15.49 14.24 -13.31
C ALA A 21 16.29 12.94 -13.54
N GLU A 22 16.21 11.97 -12.63
CA GLU A 22 17.04 10.76 -12.64
C GLU A 22 16.29 9.49 -13.07
N ALA A 23 15.00 9.37 -12.78
CA ALA A 23 14.19 8.20 -13.12
C ALA A 23 13.50 8.34 -14.49
N ASP A 24 13.56 7.30 -15.32
CA ASP A 24 12.77 7.24 -16.56
C ASP A 24 11.32 6.88 -16.25
N LEU A 25 10.45 7.89 -16.29
CA LEU A 25 9.02 7.75 -16.02
C LEU A 25 8.16 7.70 -17.29
N SER A 26 8.79 7.66 -18.48
CA SER A 26 8.10 7.80 -19.77
C SER A 26 7.11 6.67 -20.07
N ALA A 27 7.31 5.50 -19.47
CA ALA A 27 6.42 4.34 -19.60
C ALA A 27 5.12 4.46 -18.77
N PHE A 28 5.05 5.40 -17.82
CA PHE A 28 3.91 5.53 -16.91
C PHE A 28 2.92 6.62 -17.37
N PRO A 29 1.60 6.37 -17.28
CA PRO A 29 0.61 7.43 -17.27
C PRO A 29 0.90 8.44 -16.14
N GLU A 30 0.50 9.70 -16.32
CA GLU A 30 0.79 10.79 -15.38
C GLU A 30 0.36 10.47 -13.93
N ASP A 31 -0.82 9.88 -13.75
CA ASP A 31 -1.34 9.53 -12.43
C ASP A 31 -0.57 8.39 -11.75
N VAL A 32 -0.10 7.41 -12.52
CA VAL A 32 0.80 6.33 -12.08
C VAL A 32 2.19 6.88 -11.77
N SER A 33 2.74 7.72 -12.63
CA SER A 33 4.05 8.37 -12.45
C SER A 33 4.14 9.12 -11.11
N GLN A 34 3.07 9.83 -10.72
CA GLN A 34 3.02 10.48 -9.41
C GLN A 34 3.11 9.52 -8.22
N ALA A 35 2.57 8.31 -8.34
CA ALA A 35 2.70 7.27 -7.32
C ALA A 35 4.13 6.71 -7.30
N VAL A 36 4.69 6.41 -8.48
CA VAL A 36 6.06 5.88 -8.64
C VAL A 36 7.11 6.84 -8.07
N VAL A 37 6.98 8.15 -8.29
CA VAL A 37 7.89 9.15 -7.68
C VAL A 37 7.89 9.07 -6.15
N ARG A 38 6.73 8.81 -5.52
CA ARG A 38 6.68 8.64 -4.05
C ARG A 38 7.28 7.30 -3.61
N MET A 39 7.14 6.25 -4.41
CA MET A 39 7.75 4.95 -4.13
C MET A 39 9.28 5.07 -4.17
N ILE A 40 9.84 5.71 -5.21
CA ILE A 40 11.26 6.01 -5.33
C ILE A 40 11.73 6.87 -4.15
N HIS A 41 10.98 7.90 -3.77
CA HIS A 41 11.32 8.73 -2.62
C HIS A 41 11.40 7.92 -1.31
N ALA A 42 10.53 6.94 -1.14
CA ALA A 42 10.50 6.09 0.05
C ALA A 42 11.63 5.06 0.06
N SER A 43 12.06 4.54 -1.09
CA SER A 43 13.12 3.53 -1.20
C SER A 43 14.52 4.12 -1.40
N GLY A 44 14.63 5.30 -1.99
CA GLY A 44 15.90 5.88 -2.45
C GLY A 44 16.46 5.23 -3.72
N GLN A 45 15.63 4.47 -4.46
CA GLN A 45 16.04 3.66 -5.61
C GLN A 45 15.40 4.20 -6.90
N VAL A 46 16.15 4.94 -7.70
CA VAL A 46 15.65 5.54 -8.96
C VAL A 46 15.37 4.50 -10.05
N ASP A 47 15.99 3.33 -9.96
CA ASP A 47 15.82 2.17 -10.83
C ASP A 47 14.56 1.35 -10.53
N LEU A 48 13.80 1.69 -9.48
CA LEU A 48 12.53 1.02 -9.13
C LEU A 48 11.53 0.98 -10.29
N VAL A 49 11.64 1.90 -11.26
CA VAL A 49 10.78 1.96 -12.44
C VAL A 49 10.71 0.63 -13.21
N ASP A 50 11.79 -0.16 -13.18
CA ASP A 50 11.88 -1.45 -13.89
C ASP A 50 11.04 -2.56 -13.21
N ASP A 51 10.71 -2.38 -11.93
CA ASP A 51 9.97 -3.36 -11.11
C ASP A 51 8.48 -3.01 -10.96
N VAL A 52 8.03 -1.85 -11.45
CA VAL A 52 6.65 -1.39 -11.26
C VAL A 52 5.74 -1.89 -12.38
N ALA A 53 4.77 -2.73 -12.01
CA ALA A 53 3.64 -3.09 -12.85
C ALA A 53 2.35 -2.42 -12.36
N PHE A 54 1.43 -2.13 -13.28
CA PHE A 54 0.12 -1.55 -12.97
C PHE A 54 -0.96 -2.04 -13.95
N THR A 55 -2.21 -2.05 -13.49
CA THR A 55 -3.36 -2.29 -14.36
C THR A 55 -3.97 -0.96 -14.83
N PRO A 56 -4.56 -0.90 -16.05
CA PRO A 56 -5.18 0.31 -16.54
C PRO A 56 -6.23 0.87 -15.58
N GLY A 57 -6.11 2.15 -15.23
CA GLY A 57 -7.08 2.86 -14.37
C GLY A 57 -6.94 2.58 -12.87
N VAL A 58 -5.92 1.84 -12.42
CA VAL A 58 -5.73 1.48 -10.99
C VAL A 58 -5.73 2.70 -10.07
N VAL A 59 -5.04 3.78 -10.45
CA VAL A 59 -4.94 5.00 -9.62
C VAL A 59 -6.30 5.69 -9.52
N LYS A 60 -7.04 5.79 -10.62
CA LYS A 60 -8.39 6.35 -10.64
C LYS A 60 -9.34 5.54 -9.75
N ALA A 61 -9.33 4.21 -9.88
CA ALA A 61 -10.18 3.32 -9.09
C ALA A 61 -9.87 3.41 -7.60
N ALA A 62 -8.59 3.29 -7.21
CA ALA A 62 -8.17 3.37 -5.81
C ALA A 62 -8.49 4.74 -5.20
N ARG A 63 -8.24 5.84 -5.92
CA ARG A 63 -8.59 7.20 -5.45
C ARG A 63 -10.08 7.38 -5.27
N ALA A 64 -10.89 6.86 -6.19
CA ALA A 64 -12.35 6.92 -6.08
C ALA A 64 -12.86 6.14 -4.86
N ALA A 65 -12.34 4.92 -4.63
CA ALA A 65 -12.67 4.12 -3.45
C ALA A 65 -12.32 4.86 -2.15
N LEU A 66 -11.10 5.39 -2.05
CA LEU A 66 -10.67 6.16 -0.87
C LEU A 66 -11.51 7.42 -0.67
N ALA A 67 -11.79 8.18 -1.73
CA ALA A 67 -12.67 9.36 -1.63
C ALA A 67 -14.10 8.98 -1.21
N GLY A 68 -14.57 7.78 -1.57
CA GLY A 68 -15.83 7.20 -1.13
C GLY A 68 -15.82 6.63 0.30
N GLY A 69 -14.70 6.69 1.02
CA GLY A 69 -14.58 6.21 2.39
C GLY A 69 -14.13 4.75 2.54
N ALA A 70 -13.70 4.08 1.46
CA ALA A 70 -13.22 2.71 1.52
C ALA A 70 -12.07 2.54 2.53
N PRO A 71 -12.02 1.41 3.26
CA PRO A 71 -10.92 1.13 4.17
C PRO A 71 -9.64 0.76 3.39
N ILE A 72 -8.49 0.99 4.02
CA ILE A 72 -7.20 0.45 3.61
C ILE A 72 -6.90 -0.78 4.47
N LEU A 73 -6.83 -1.95 3.84
CA LEU A 73 -6.54 -3.22 4.52
C LEU A 73 -5.07 -3.59 4.33
N CYS A 74 -4.32 -3.65 5.43
CA CYS A 74 -2.88 -3.86 5.41
C CYS A 74 -2.49 -5.23 5.98
N ASP A 75 -1.56 -5.92 5.31
CA ASP A 75 -1.00 -7.18 5.78
C ASP A 75 -0.07 -7.00 6.99
N ALA A 76 0.62 -5.86 7.08
CA ALA A 76 1.61 -5.58 8.10
C ALA A 76 1.40 -4.23 8.80
N GLN A 77 1.77 -4.20 10.09
CA GLN A 77 1.68 -2.99 10.91
C GLN A 77 2.57 -1.85 10.41
N MET A 78 3.70 -2.18 9.77
CA MET A 78 4.58 -1.16 9.18
C MET A 78 3.91 -0.42 8.03
N VAL A 79 3.17 -1.13 7.17
CA VAL A 79 2.39 -0.52 6.08
C VAL A 79 1.32 0.40 6.67
N ALA A 80 0.54 -0.10 7.63
CA ALA A 80 -0.52 0.67 8.28
C ALA A 80 0.03 1.94 8.98
N ALA A 81 1.18 1.83 9.65
CA ALA A 81 1.83 2.96 10.33
C ALA A 81 2.45 3.98 9.36
N GLY A 82 2.85 3.56 8.16
CA GLY A 82 3.38 4.44 7.11
C GLY A 82 2.32 5.33 6.46
N VAL A 83 1.03 5.00 6.60
CA VAL A 83 -0.06 5.80 6.04
C VAL A 83 -0.20 7.13 6.81
N THR A 84 0.13 8.23 6.15
CA THR A 84 -0.04 9.58 6.72
C THR A 84 -1.52 9.92 6.81
N ARG A 85 -2.12 9.77 8.00
CA ARG A 85 -3.57 9.97 8.24
C ARG A 85 -4.11 11.31 7.74
N LYS A 86 -3.37 12.40 7.90
CA LYS A 86 -3.76 13.75 7.41
C LYS A 86 -3.91 13.86 5.89
N ARG A 87 -3.45 12.87 5.11
CA ARG A 87 -3.57 12.84 3.64
C ARG A 87 -4.73 11.98 3.16
N LEU A 88 -5.47 11.33 4.06
CA LEU A 88 -6.65 10.55 3.69
C LEU A 88 -7.78 11.48 3.24
N PRO A 89 -8.46 11.20 2.11
CA PRO A 89 -9.49 12.07 1.57
C PRO A 89 -10.82 12.03 2.35
N ALA A 90 -11.03 10.98 3.14
CA ALA A 90 -12.16 10.81 4.06
C ALA A 90 -11.65 10.24 5.40
N ASP A 91 -12.55 9.90 6.31
CA ASP A 91 -12.21 9.16 7.54
C ASP A 91 -11.95 7.67 7.24
N ASN A 92 -11.03 7.40 6.31
CA ASN A 92 -10.70 6.06 5.86
C ASN A 92 -10.05 5.28 7.01
N GLU A 93 -10.64 4.13 7.35
CA GLU A 93 -10.01 3.19 8.25
C GLU A 93 -8.71 2.66 7.62
N VAL A 94 -7.65 2.54 8.42
CA VAL A 94 -6.43 1.82 8.01
C VAL A 94 -6.26 0.70 9.02
N LEU A 95 -6.54 -0.51 8.57
CA LEU A 95 -6.71 -1.69 9.40
C LEU A 95 -5.60 -2.69 9.12
N CYS A 96 -4.96 -3.17 10.18
CA CYS A 96 -4.09 -4.35 10.11
C CYS A 96 -4.46 -5.30 11.25
N THR A 97 -5.01 -6.46 10.88
CA THR A 97 -5.49 -7.51 11.78
C THR A 97 -4.39 -8.44 12.26
N LEU A 98 -3.14 -8.29 11.80
CA LEU A 98 -2.01 -9.17 12.11
C LEU A 98 -1.75 -9.39 13.61
N ARG A 99 -2.09 -8.42 14.47
CA ARG A 99 -1.92 -8.48 15.93
C ARG A 99 -3.19 -8.90 16.68
N ASP A 100 -4.27 -9.23 15.97
CA ASP A 100 -5.48 -9.72 16.60
C ASP A 100 -5.19 -11.04 17.32
N PRO A 101 -5.63 -11.21 18.58
CA PRO A 101 -5.33 -12.39 19.39
C PRO A 101 -5.85 -13.70 18.79
N ARG A 102 -6.78 -13.66 17.83
CA ARG A 102 -7.30 -14.84 17.13
C ARG A 102 -6.36 -15.36 16.04
N VAL A 103 -5.46 -14.52 15.51
CA VAL A 103 -4.61 -14.84 14.35
C VAL A 103 -3.70 -16.06 14.58
N PRO A 104 -3.02 -16.25 15.73
CA PRO A 104 -2.18 -17.43 15.93
C PRO A 104 -2.97 -18.74 15.80
N VAL A 105 -4.17 -18.80 16.40
CA VAL A 105 -5.04 -19.98 16.33
C VAL A 105 -5.55 -20.20 14.90
N LEU A 106 -5.98 -19.15 14.21
CA LEU A 106 -6.41 -19.24 12.81
C LEU A 106 -5.29 -19.76 11.90
N ALA A 107 -4.07 -19.26 12.08
CA ALA A 107 -2.90 -19.68 11.32
C ALA A 107 -2.60 -21.17 11.49
N GLU A 108 -2.70 -21.69 12.72
CA GLU A 108 -2.58 -23.12 13.00
C GLU A 108 -3.70 -23.94 12.34
N GLN A 109 -4.95 -23.46 12.42
CA GLN A 109 -6.12 -24.15 11.86
C GLN A 109 -6.08 -24.29 10.34
N ILE A 110 -5.64 -23.24 9.64
CA ILE A 110 -5.57 -23.22 8.17
C ILE A 110 -4.20 -23.71 7.64
N GLY A 111 -3.25 -24.02 8.54
CA GLY A 111 -1.91 -24.48 8.17
C GLY A 111 -1.11 -23.44 7.38
N ASN A 112 -1.25 -22.15 7.71
CA ASN A 112 -0.63 -21.04 6.96
C ASN A 112 0.02 -20.03 7.91
N THR A 113 0.68 -19.01 7.37
CA THR A 113 1.31 -17.93 8.13
C THR A 113 0.27 -17.03 8.83
N ARG A 114 0.71 -16.33 9.88
CA ARG A 114 -0.12 -15.31 10.56
C ARG A 114 -0.60 -14.21 9.63
N SER A 115 0.22 -13.77 8.67
CA SER A 115 -0.18 -12.72 7.74
C SER A 115 -1.30 -13.18 6.82
N ALA A 116 -1.25 -14.42 6.30
CA ALA A 116 -2.35 -15.00 5.54
C ALA A 116 -3.61 -15.16 6.40
N ALA A 117 -3.49 -15.78 7.58
CA ALA A 117 -4.64 -16.00 8.47
C ALA A 117 -5.29 -14.70 8.96
N ALA A 118 -4.54 -13.59 9.01
CA ALA A 118 -5.09 -12.29 9.40
C ALA A 118 -6.14 -11.76 8.40
N LEU A 119 -6.10 -12.20 7.14
CA LEU A 119 -7.06 -11.79 6.11
C LEU A 119 -8.47 -12.35 6.35
N GLU A 120 -8.60 -13.50 7.04
CA GLU A 120 -9.90 -14.05 7.46
C GLU A 120 -10.68 -13.06 8.34
N LEU A 121 -9.96 -12.17 9.02
CA LEU A 121 -10.54 -11.15 9.89
C LEU A 121 -10.95 -9.87 9.15
N TRP A 122 -10.73 -9.78 7.84
CA TRP A 122 -11.20 -8.65 7.03
C TRP A 122 -12.70 -8.75 6.76
N GLY A 123 -13.22 -9.96 6.54
CA GLY A 123 -14.66 -10.23 6.36
C GLY A 123 -15.32 -9.28 5.35
N SER A 124 -16.44 -8.68 5.73
CA SER A 124 -17.19 -7.78 4.85
C SER A 124 -16.47 -6.45 4.55
N LYS A 125 -15.40 -6.11 5.28
CA LYS A 125 -14.63 -4.88 5.01
C LYS A 125 -13.81 -4.98 3.72
N LEU A 126 -13.65 -6.18 3.15
CA LEU A 126 -12.92 -6.39 1.91
C LEU A 126 -13.69 -5.84 0.69
N GLU A 127 -15.02 -5.82 0.72
CA GLU A 127 -15.84 -5.29 -0.39
C GLU A 127 -15.50 -3.82 -0.66
N GLY A 128 -15.03 -3.52 -1.87
CA GLY A 128 -14.64 -2.18 -2.30
C GLY A 128 -13.42 -1.59 -1.58
N ALA A 129 -12.67 -2.39 -0.83
CA ALA A 129 -11.49 -1.92 -0.08
C ALA A 129 -10.31 -1.61 -0.99
N VAL A 130 -9.37 -0.81 -0.46
CA VAL A 130 -8.02 -0.71 -1.03
C VAL A 130 -7.10 -1.61 -0.22
N VAL A 131 -6.70 -2.74 -0.80
CA VAL A 131 -5.79 -3.69 -0.14
C VAL A 131 -4.33 -3.30 -0.39
N ALA A 132 -3.53 -3.29 0.68
CA ALA A 132 -2.10 -3.00 0.66
C ALA A 132 -1.30 -4.15 1.28
N ILE A 133 -0.80 -5.04 0.44
CA ILE A 133 0.14 -6.11 0.84
C ILE A 133 1.57 -5.59 0.63
N GLY A 134 2.27 -5.27 1.71
CA GLY A 134 3.60 -4.65 1.65
C GLY A 134 4.71 -5.45 2.33
N ASN A 135 4.43 -6.65 2.84
CA ASN A 135 5.44 -7.46 3.53
C ASN A 135 5.36 -8.96 3.20
N ALA A 136 4.18 -9.56 3.25
CA ALA A 136 4.01 -11.01 3.29
C ALA A 136 3.46 -11.56 1.96
N PRO A 137 4.26 -12.27 1.14
CA PRO A 137 3.78 -12.89 -0.09
C PRO A 137 2.65 -13.90 0.15
N THR A 138 2.67 -14.59 1.29
CA THR A 138 1.62 -15.54 1.68
C THR A 138 0.27 -14.87 1.87
N ALA A 139 0.22 -13.60 2.30
CA ALA A 139 -1.02 -12.84 2.38
C ALA A 139 -1.59 -12.54 0.98
N LEU A 140 -0.74 -12.26 -0.01
CA LEU A 140 -1.19 -12.05 -1.38
C LEU A 140 -1.73 -13.34 -2.01
N PHE A 141 -1.00 -14.46 -1.91
CA PHE A 141 -1.49 -15.75 -2.42
C PHE A 141 -2.82 -16.14 -1.78
N TYR A 142 -2.92 -16.00 -0.47
CA TYR A 142 -4.14 -16.33 0.24
C TYR A 142 -5.32 -15.41 -0.12
N LEU A 143 -5.07 -14.11 -0.35
CA LEU A 143 -6.10 -13.19 -0.86
C LEU A 143 -6.64 -13.64 -2.23
N LEU A 144 -5.75 -14.08 -3.12
CA LEU A 144 -6.16 -14.60 -4.43
C LEU A 144 -7.06 -15.84 -4.28
N ASP A 145 -6.69 -16.78 -3.41
CA ASP A 145 -7.49 -17.97 -3.10
C ASP A 145 -8.87 -17.60 -2.53
N MET A 146 -8.94 -16.61 -1.63
CA MET A 146 -10.20 -16.08 -1.09
C MET A 146 -11.10 -15.51 -2.20
N ILE A 147 -10.54 -14.67 -3.07
CA ILE A 147 -11.27 -14.03 -4.18
C ILE A 147 -11.78 -15.06 -5.19
N GLU A 148 -10.98 -16.08 -5.49
CA GLU A 148 -11.37 -17.21 -6.34
C GLU A 148 -12.50 -18.03 -5.70
N SER A 149 -12.45 -18.20 -4.38
CA SER A 149 -13.47 -18.89 -3.58
C SER A 149 -14.76 -18.07 -3.35
N GLY A 150 -14.87 -16.87 -3.93
CA GLY A 150 -16.07 -16.04 -3.87
C GLY A 150 -16.09 -15.01 -2.73
N ALA A 151 -14.94 -14.69 -2.14
CA ALA A 151 -14.85 -13.57 -1.21
C ALA A 151 -15.21 -12.22 -1.88
N PRO A 152 -15.60 -11.22 -1.08
CA PRO A 152 -15.78 -9.82 -1.52
C PRO A 152 -14.59 -9.25 -2.30
N ARG A 153 -14.82 -8.26 -3.17
CA ARG A 153 -13.79 -7.67 -4.06
C ARG A 153 -13.78 -6.15 -4.05
#